data_AF-A0A645JFU3-F1
#
_entry.id   AF-A0A645JFU3-F1
#
_cell.length_a   1.000
_cell.length_b   1.000
_cell.length_c   1.000
_cell.angle_alpha   90.00
_cell.angle_beta   90.00
_cell.angle_gamma   90.00
#
_symmetry.space_group_name_H-M   'P 1'
#
loop_
_entity.id
_entity.type
_entity.pdbx_description
1 polymer ?
#
loop_
_entity_poly.entity_id
_entity_poly.type
_entity_poly.pdbx_seq_one_letter_code
_entity_poly.pdbx_strand_id
1 'polypeptide(L)'
;MANILHASVRKTDFVARYGGDEFIVILETGDILILDNVSARIKANIEASNRPSKPYTLSASMGVAIFDLELDRNFDIFIKRLDRLMYEDKARLAIGS
;
A
#
# COMPACT_ATOMS: atom_id res chain seq x y z
N MET A 1 2.70 -4.86 11.03
CA MET A 1 2.10 -4.33 9.80
C MET A 1 0.59 -4.10 9.95
N ALA A 2 -0.25 -5.13 10.16
CA ALA A 2 -1.71 -4.98 10.21
C ALA A 2 -2.23 -3.80 11.07
N ASN A 3 -1.76 -3.64 12.32
CA ASN A 3 -2.17 -2.53 13.19
C ASN A 3 -1.80 -1.15 12.62
N ILE A 4 -0.67 -1.04 11.93
CA ILE A 4 -0.22 0.20 11.26
C ILE A 4 -1.16 0.53 10.11
N LEU A 5 -1.53 -0.46 9.30
CA LEU A 5 -2.48 -0.29 8.20
C LEU A 5 -3.86 0.14 8.71
N HIS A 6 -4.40 -0.53 9.73
CA HIS A 6 -5.68 -0.15 10.33
C HIS A 6 -5.67 1.26 10.95
N ALA A 7 -4.55 1.70 11.52
CA ALA A 7 -4.39 3.07 12.01
C ALA A 7 -4.24 4.11 10.88
N SER A 8 -3.99 3.66 9.64
CA SER A 8 -3.75 4.50 8.47
C SER A 8 -4.95 4.60 7.54
N VAL A 9 -6.07 3.95 7.85
CA VAL A 9 -7.28 3.91 7.00
C VAL A 9 -8.53 4.21 7.84
N ARG A 10 -9.66 4.46 7.18
CA ARG A 10 -10.95 4.62 7.85
C ARG A 10 -11.47 3.26 8.31
N LYS A 11 -12.38 3.26 9.28
CA LYS A 11 -13.05 2.02 9.75
C LYS A 11 -13.86 1.31 8.65
N THR A 12 -14.28 2.04 7.63
CA THR A 12 -15.05 1.53 6.48
C THR A 12 -14.15 0.95 5.39
N ASP A 13 -12.86 1.28 5.40
CA ASP A 13 -11.90 0.79 4.41
C ASP A 13 -11.54 -0.66 4.74
N PHE A 14 -11.32 -1.47 3.71
CA PHE A 14 -11.04 -2.88 3.87
C PHE A 14 -9.53 -3.14 3.86
N VAL A 15 -9.04 -3.88 4.85
CA VAL A 15 -7.64 -4.30 4.94
C VAL A 15 -7.60 -5.82 5.03
N ALA A 16 -6.91 -6.47 4.09
CA ALA A 16 -6.74 -7.91 4.08
C ALA A 16 -5.26 -8.27 4.00
N ARG A 17 -4.90 -9.40 4.63
CA ARG A 17 -3.62 -10.06 4.41
C ARG A 17 -3.78 -11.02 3.24
N TYR A 18 -3.06 -10.76 2.15
CA TYR A 18 -3.19 -11.53 0.92
C TYR A 18 -2.39 -12.84 0.97
N GLY A 19 -1.16 -12.78 1.50
CA GLY A 19 -0.30 -13.94 1.71
C GLY A 19 1.01 -13.52 2.35
N GLY A 20 1.65 -14.36 3.18
CA GLY A 20 2.94 -14.01 3.77
C GLY A 20 2.94 -12.64 4.47
N ASP A 21 3.74 -11.69 3.99
CA ASP A 21 3.82 -10.30 4.42
C ASP A 21 3.07 -9.30 3.50
N GLU A 22 2.34 -9.78 2.50
CA GLU A 22 1.56 -8.99 1.55
C GLU A 22 0.19 -8.60 2.10
N PHE A 23 -0.17 -7.34 1.89
CA PHE A 23 -1.45 -6.76 2.33
C PHE A 23 -2.11 -6.03 1.16
N ILE A 24 -3.44 -6.12 1.11
CA ILE A 24 -4.28 -5.34 0.20
C ILE A 24 -5.13 -4.39 1.04
N VAL A 25 -5.17 -3.13 0.62
CA VAL A 25 -6.04 -2.10 1.18
C VAL A 25 -7.01 -1.65 0.08
N ILE A 26 -8.31 -1.76 0.33
CA ILE A 26 -9.36 -1.37 -0.61
C ILE A 26 -10.13 -0.19 -0.01
N LEU A 27 -10.26 0.88 -0.81
CA LEU A 27 -10.96 2.09 -0.45
C LEU A 27 -12.10 2.34 -1.44
N GLU A 28 -13.26 2.74 -0.93
CA GLU A 28 -14.35 3.22 -1.76
C GLU A 28 -14.11 4.69 -2.13
N THR A 29 -13.31 4.91 -3.18
CA THR A 29 -12.99 6.26 -3.69
C THR A 29 -12.67 6.24 -5.18
N GLY A 30 -13.14 7.26 -5.90
CA GLY A 30 -12.70 7.58 -7.27
C GLY A 30 -11.70 8.73 -7.32
N ASP A 31 -11.27 9.24 -6.17
CA ASP A 31 -10.35 10.37 -6.05
C ASP A 31 -8.92 9.90 -5.77
N ILE A 32 -8.03 10.18 -6.72
CA ILE A 32 -6.61 9.81 -6.65
C ILE A 32 -5.89 10.56 -5.52
N LEU A 33 -6.32 11.77 -5.18
CA LEU A 33 -5.74 12.54 -4.07
C LEU A 33 -6.04 11.87 -2.73
N ILE A 34 -7.22 11.27 -2.56
CA ILE A 34 -7.54 10.50 -1.35
C ILE A 34 -6.62 9.28 -1.26
N LEU A 35 -6.41 8.60 -2.39
CA LEU A 35 -5.57 7.41 -2.47
C LEU A 35 -4.09 7.74 -2.14
N ASP A 36 -3.56 8.81 -2.73
CA ASP A 36 -2.21 9.31 -2.46
C ASP A 36 -2.03 9.68 -0.98
N ASN A 37 -2.98 10.42 -0.41
CA ASN A 37 -2.96 10.80 1.00
C ASN A 37 -2.95 9.58 1.94
N VAL A 38 -3.73 8.54 1.63
CA VAL A 38 -3.75 7.30 2.40
C VAL A 38 -2.40 6.58 2.29
N SER A 39 -1.84 6.48 1.08
CA SER A 39 -0.54 5.85 0.87
C SER A 39 0.59 6.57 1.62
N ALA A 40 0.59 7.90 1.60
CA ALA A 40 1.56 8.73 2.32
C ALA A 40 1.42 8.55 3.84
N ARG A 41 0.17 8.49 4.34
CA ARG A 41 -0.11 8.22 5.76
C ARG A 41 0.37 6.83 6.20
N ILE A 42 0.19 5.81 5.35
CA ILE A 42 0.73 4.46 5.61
C ILE A 42 2.25 4.51 5.73
N LYS A 43 2.94 5.13 4.77
CA LYS A 43 4.41 5.27 4.79
C LYS A 43 4.90 6.00 6.05
N ALA A 44 4.27 7.13 6.40
CA ALA A 44 4.62 7.90 7.60
C ALA A 44 4.40 7.09 8.89
N ASN A 45 3.32 6.31 8.99
CA ASN A 45 3.06 5.48 10.16
C ASN A 45 4.02 4.28 10.25
N ILE A 46 4.49 3.74 9.13
CA ILE A 46 5.55 2.71 9.11
C ILE A 46 6.85 3.32 9.64
N GLU A 47 7.27 4.47 9.12
CA GLU A 47 8.46 5.19 9.61
C GLU A 47 8.38 5.52 11.10
N ALA A 48 7.26 6.07 11.56
CA ALA A 48 7.04 6.38 12.97
C ALA A 48 7.07 5.13 13.88
N SER A 49 6.82 3.95 13.31
CA SER A 49 6.90 2.68 14.03
C SER A 49 8.33 2.15 14.18
N ASN A 50 9.27 2.65 13.37
CA ASN A 50 10.69 2.31 13.43
C ASN A 50 11.35 3.10 14.57
N ARG A 51 11.59 2.41 15.68
CA ARG A 51 12.25 2.98 16.86
C ARG A 51 13.63 2.36 17.01
N PRO A 52 14.65 3.10 17.48
CA PRO A 52 16.01 2.56 17.68
C PRO A 52 16.06 1.33 18.60
N SER A 53 15.07 1.18 19.49
CA SER A 53 14.96 0.04 20.40
C SER A 53 14.48 -1.26 19.74
N LYS A 54 14.07 -1.24 18.47
CA LYS A 54 13.65 -2.44 17.74
C LYS A 54 14.85 -3.01 16.97
N PRO A 55 15.01 -4.35 16.94
CA PRO A 55 16.12 -4.98 16.23
C PRO A 55 15.94 -5.02 14.71
N TYR A 56 14.96 -4.30 14.16
CA TYR A 56 14.63 -4.28 12.75
C TYR A 56 14.04 -2.92 12.34
N THR A 57 14.20 -2.58 11.06
CA THR A 57 13.54 -1.47 10.40
C THR A 57 12.47 -2.02 9.47
N LEU A 58 11.24 -1.54 9.61
CA LEU A 58 10.13 -1.86 8.70
C LEU A 58 10.13 -0.88 7.54
N SER A 59 9.94 -1.41 6.34
CA SER A 59 9.61 -0.66 5.14
C SER A 59 8.52 -1.40 4.38
N ALA A 60 7.86 -0.72 3.44
CA ALA A 60 6.89 -1.34 2.56
C ALA A 60 6.97 -0.69 1.17
N SER A 61 6.93 -1.53 0.14
CA SER A 61 6.69 -1.11 -1.23
C SER A 61 5.19 -1.17 -1.50
N MET A 62 4.66 -0.21 -2.24
CA MET A 62 3.22 -0.11 -2.47
C MET A 62 2.90 0.15 -3.93
N GLY A 63 2.03 -0.70 -4.50
CA GLY A 63 1.32 -0.42 -5.74
C GLY A 63 0.02 0.31 -5.41
N VAL A 64 -0.24 1.43 -6.07
CA VAL A 64 -1.37 2.31 -5.77
C VAL A 64 -2.06 2.69 -7.07
N ALA A 65 -3.34 2.35 -7.21
CA ALA A 65 -4.13 2.65 -8.40
C ALA A 65 -5.64 2.65 -8.11
N ILE A 66 -6.39 3.39 -8.94
CA ILE A 66 -7.86 3.35 -8.99
C ILE A 66 -8.27 2.33 -10.04
N PHE A 67 -9.23 1.47 -9.71
CA PHE A 67 -9.78 0.51 -10.66
C PHE A 67 -10.44 1.24 -11.84
N ASP A 68 -10.02 0.89 -13.06
CA ASP A 68 -10.49 1.49 -14.29
C ASP A 68 -11.08 0.39 -15.18
N LEU A 69 -12.37 0.51 -15.51
CA LEU A 69 -13.10 -0.52 -16.27
C LEU A 69 -12.56 -0.72 -17.69
N GLU A 70 -12.03 0.31 -18.33
CA GLU A 70 -11.52 0.25 -19.70
C GLU A 70 -10.11 -0.38 -19.73
N LEU A 71 -9.26 0.01 -18.77
CA LEU A 71 -7.88 -0.46 -18.68
C LEU A 71 -7.78 -1.85 -18.04
N ASP A 72 -8.47 -2.06 -16.91
CA ASP A 72 -8.31 -3.26 -16.12
C ASP A 72 -9.23 -4.37 -16.61
N ARG A 73 -10.45 -4.08 -17.08
CA ARG A 73 -11.47 -5.06 -17.57
C ARG A 73 -11.98 -6.04 -16.51
N ASN A 74 -11.14 -6.49 -15.58
CA ASN A 74 -11.46 -7.37 -14.47
C ASN A 74 -10.43 -7.21 -13.32
N PHE A 75 -10.72 -7.84 -12.18
CA PHE A 75 -9.90 -7.74 -10.98
C PHE A 75 -8.51 -8.35 -11.13
N ASP A 76 -8.35 -9.44 -11.89
CA ASP A 76 -7.05 -10.11 -12.06
C ASP A 76 -6.03 -9.22 -12.79
N ILE A 77 -6.48 -8.49 -13.81
CA ILE A 77 -5.64 -7.55 -14.55
C ILE A 77 -5.31 -6.34 -13.65
N PHE A 78 -6.27 -5.87 -12.85
CA PHE A 78 -6.02 -4.80 -11.88
C PHE A 78 -4.95 -5.17 -10.85
N ILE A 79 -5.02 -6.39 -10.29
CA ILE A 79 -4.00 -6.90 -9.37
C ILE A 79 -2.63 -6.97 -10.05
N LYS A 80 -2.54 -7.48 -11.28
CA LYS A 80 -1.28 -7.48 -12.04
C LYS A 80 -0.72 -6.07 -12.26
N ARG A 81 -1.59 -5.07 -12.46
CA ARG A 81 -1.17 -3.66 -12.57
C ARG A 81 -0.64 -3.14 -11.23
N LEU A 82 -1.33 -3.42 -10.13
CA LEU A 82 -0.87 -3.07 -8.77
C LEU A 82 0.48 -3.71 -8.44
N ASP A 83 0.66 -5.00 -8.75
CA ASP A 83 1.93 -5.71 -8.52
C ASP A 83 3.09 -5.08 -9.29
N ARG A 84 2.86 -4.70 -10.55
CA ARG A 84 3.86 -4.00 -11.36
C ARG A 84 4.24 -2.66 -10.71
N LEU A 85 3.25 -1.87 -10.28
CA LEU A 85 3.50 -0.58 -9.61
C LEU A 85 4.25 -0.76 -8.29
N MET A 86 3.92 -1.80 -7.53
CA MET A 86 4.62 -2.17 -6.30
C MET A 86 6.08 -2.52 -6.58
N TYR A 87 6.35 -3.29 -7.65
CA TYR A 87 7.70 -3.65 -8.06
C TYR A 87 8.51 -2.41 -8.48
N GLU A 88 7.91 -1.49 -9.22
CA GLU A 88 8.52 -0.20 -9.56
C GLU A 88 8.84 0.63 -8.30
N ASP A 89 7.95 0.64 -7.30
CA ASP A 89 8.20 1.30 -6.01
C ASP A 89 9.33 0.64 -5.22
N LYS A 90 9.38 -0.70 -5.22
CA LYS A 90 10.46 -1.47 -4.60
C LYS A 90 11.82 -1.16 -5.23
N ALA A 91 11.87 -1.05 -6.56
CA ALA A 91 13.09 -0.67 -7.28
C ALA A 91 13.54 0.74 -6.89
N ARG A 92 12.63 1.71 -6.78
CA ARG A 92 12.96 3.08 -6.32
C ARG A 92 13.54 3.09 -4.90
N LEU A 93 12.97 2.32 -3.98
CA LEU A 93 13.47 2.22 -2.61
C LEU A 93 14.87 1.60 -2.55
N ALA A 94 15.15 0.58 -3.35
CA ALA A 94 16.45 -0.07 -3.39
C ALA A 94 17.58 0.84 -3.92
N ILE A 95 17.26 1.81 -4.78
CA ILE A 95 18.24 2.76 -5.35
C ILE A 95 18.50 3.93 -4.38
N GLY A 96 17.56 4.24 -3.48
CA GLY A 96 17.65 5.33 -2.50
C GLY A 96 18.06 4.91 -1.07
N SER A 97 18.42 3.64 -0.87
CA SER A 97 18.84 3.06 0.43
C SER A 97 20.36 2.98 0.57
#